data_AF-A0A2V7VEC7-F1
#
_entry.id   AF-A0A2V7VEC7-F1
#
_cell.length_a   1.000
_cell.length_b   1.000
_cell.length_c   1.000
_cell.angle_alpha   90.00
_cell.angle_beta   90.00
_cell.angle_gamma   90.00
#
_symmetry.space_group_name_H-M   'P 1'
#
loop_
_entity.id
_entity.type
_entity.pdbx_description
1 polymer ?
#
loop_
_entity_poly.entity_id
_entity_poly.type
_entity_poly.pdbx_seq_one_letter_code
_entity_poly.pdbx_strand_id
1 'polypeptide(L)'
;MRPLSFKLFLAGSLLSAGCYSFHQTGPEDASPVVRPTLVDVTVEYRQPNVCYSSSNCNDNVAFLASWLPTGQGILLQRLSGFAWRGVIHNVPVNYPPKDDPYVVAIYDPYLRDTEFGGITAGRLIVGGQNLTDFTVLDTAGTPHESAFVYIDENGFGHNPS
;
A
#
# COMPACT_ATOMS: atom_id res chain seq x y z
N MET A 1 -78.50 -10.85 17.23
CA MET A 1 -78.55 -9.60 16.46
C MET A 1 -77.20 -8.90 16.60
N ARG A 2 -76.45 -8.72 15.50
CA ARG A 2 -75.31 -7.77 15.40
C ARG A 2 -75.87 -6.45 14.80
N PRO A 3 -75.23 -5.26 14.85
CA PRO A 3 -73.80 -5.00 15.11
C PRO A 3 -73.49 -3.66 15.84
N LEU A 4 -72.19 -3.31 15.85
CA LEU A 4 -71.59 -1.99 15.56
C LEU A 4 -70.91 -1.18 16.70
N SER A 5 -69.61 -0.98 16.44
CA SER A 5 -68.84 0.26 16.60
C SER A 5 -68.35 0.68 17.99
N PHE A 6 -67.20 0.14 18.37
CA PHE A 6 -66.23 0.91 19.17
C PHE A 6 -65.31 1.70 18.24
N LYS A 7 -65.49 3.02 18.23
CA LYS A 7 -64.59 3.99 17.59
C LYS A 7 -63.30 4.07 18.42
N LEU A 8 -62.19 3.54 17.91
CA LEU A 8 -60.88 3.86 18.48
C LEU A 8 -60.42 5.21 17.92
N PHE A 9 -60.17 6.14 18.84
CA PHE A 9 -59.77 7.51 18.57
C PHE A 9 -58.38 7.60 17.91
N LEU A 10 -58.28 8.53 16.96
CA LEU A 10 -57.05 9.07 16.37
C LEU A 10 -56.05 9.46 17.48
N ALA A 11 -54.88 8.83 17.50
CA ALA A 11 -53.74 9.30 18.28
C ALA A 11 -52.83 10.17 17.40
N GLY A 12 -52.98 11.49 17.59
CA GLY A 12 -51.90 12.49 17.65
C GLY A 12 -50.78 12.44 16.62
N SER A 13 -50.98 13.14 15.50
CA SER A 13 -49.93 13.73 14.68
C SER A 13 -49.30 14.94 15.39
N LEU A 14 -48.09 14.81 15.94
CA LEU A 14 -47.25 15.93 16.39
C LEU A 14 -45.76 15.57 16.29
N LEU A 15 -45.15 15.69 15.10
CA LEU A 15 -43.72 15.99 14.92
C LEU A 15 -43.52 16.76 13.60
N SER A 16 -44.14 17.94 13.51
CA SER A 16 -43.77 18.97 12.54
C SER A 16 -43.01 20.08 13.25
N ALA A 17 -41.72 19.85 13.54
CA ALA A 17 -40.73 20.87 13.92
C ALA A 17 -39.34 20.21 13.94
N GLY A 18 -38.35 20.58 13.14
CA GLY A 18 -38.32 21.38 11.94
C GLY A 18 -37.12 20.92 11.12
N CYS A 19 -37.37 20.49 9.88
CA CYS A 19 -36.31 20.37 8.87
C CYS A 19 -36.00 21.79 8.38
N TYR A 20 -35.39 22.62 9.22
CA TYR A 20 -34.93 23.94 8.81
C TYR A 20 -33.47 24.15 9.16
N SER A 21 -32.70 24.21 8.07
CA SER A 21 -31.47 24.98 7.92
C SER A 21 -30.22 24.46 8.64
N PHE A 22 -29.57 23.46 8.05
CA PHE A 22 -28.13 23.54 7.90
C PHE A 22 -27.83 24.65 6.87
N HIS A 23 -27.88 25.92 7.31
CA HIS A 23 -27.22 26.99 6.58
C HIS A 23 -25.79 27.02 7.10
N GLN A 24 -24.89 26.30 6.42
CA GLN A 24 -23.46 26.39 6.70
C GLN A 24 -22.92 27.59 5.93
N THR A 25 -23.17 28.80 6.44
CA THR A 25 -22.47 29.99 5.96
C THR A 25 -21.08 30.02 6.59
N GLY A 26 -20.09 29.54 5.84
CA GLY A 26 -18.68 29.85 6.08
C GLY A 26 -18.13 30.58 4.85
N PRO A 27 -17.32 31.65 5.01
CA PRO A 27 -16.52 32.14 3.91
C PRO A 27 -15.41 31.13 3.60
N GLU A 28 -14.87 31.24 2.39
CA GLU A 28 -13.76 30.48 1.82
C GLU A 28 -14.20 29.26 1.01
N ASP A 29 -14.07 29.41 -0.31
CA ASP A 29 -14.00 28.28 -1.24
C ASP A 29 -13.21 27.15 -0.59
N ALA A 30 -13.78 25.95 -0.55
CA ALA A 30 -13.05 24.79 -0.06
C ALA A 30 -11.68 24.77 -0.75
N SER A 31 -10.61 24.78 0.06
CA SER A 31 -9.25 24.75 -0.47
C SER A 31 -9.17 23.70 -1.57
N PRO A 32 -8.61 24.03 -2.74
CA PRO A 32 -8.56 23.08 -3.85
C PRO A 32 -7.96 21.75 -3.36
N VAL A 33 -8.68 20.65 -3.58
CA VAL A 33 -8.16 19.32 -3.28
C VAL A 33 -6.96 19.11 -4.21
N VAL A 34 -5.76 19.21 -3.65
CA VAL A 34 -4.52 18.92 -4.38
C VAL A 34 -4.52 17.43 -4.65
N ARG A 35 -4.74 17.05 -5.92
CA ARG A 35 -4.61 15.64 -6.30
C ARG A 35 -3.13 15.28 -6.25
N PRO A 36 -2.77 14.13 -5.65
CA PRO A 36 -1.40 13.67 -5.66
C PRO A 36 -0.96 13.43 -7.12
N THR A 37 0.28 13.82 -7.43
CA THR A 37 0.92 13.38 -8.67
C THR A 37 1.16 11.88 -8.57
N LEU A 38 0.79 11.14 -9.61
CA LEU A 38 0.93 9.70 -9.69
C LEU A 38 1.89 9.32 -10.82
N VAL A 39 2.76 8.34 -10.58
CA VAL A 39 3.79 7.87 -11.52
C VAL A 39 3.84 6.35 -11.61
N ASP A 40 4.50 5.86 -12.66
CA ASP A 40 4.86 4.45 -12.79
C ASP A 40 6.26 4.21 -12.24
N VAL A 41 6.43 3.18 -11.40
CA VAL A 41 7.70 2.84 -10.77
C VAL A 41 8.13 1.44 -11.19
N THR A 42 9.34 1.32 -11.73
CA THR A 42 9.93 0.00 -11.98
C THR A 42 10.53 -0.55 -10.69
N VAL A 43 10.18 -1.78 -10.34
CA VAL A 43 10.75 -2.50 -9.20
C VAL A 43 11.51 -3.71 -9.71
N GLU A 44 12.74 -3.87 -9.22
CA GLU A 44 13.54 -5.08 -9.42
C GLU A 44 13.87 -5.73 -8.09
N TYR A 45 14.02 -7.05 -8.14
CA TYR A 45 14.49 -7.85 -7.02
C TYR A 45 15.52 -8.86 -7.52
N ARG A 46 16.64 -9.00 -6.81
CA ARG A 46 17.73 -9.91 -7.17
C ARG A 46 18.10 -10.79 -5.98
N GLN A 47 17.66 -12.05 -5.98
CA GLN A 47 18.02 -12.97 -4.90
C GLN A 47 19.46 -13.52 -5.08
N PRO A 48 20.06 -14.13 -4.04
CA PRO A 48 21.31 -14.88 -4.19
C PRO A 48 21.18 -16.00 -5.24
N ASN A 49 22.28 -16.41 -5.87
CA ASN A 49 22.25 -17.39 -6.97
C ASN A 49 21.99 -18.85 -6.52
N VAL A 50 20.97 -19.07 -5.69
CA VAL A 50 20.64 -20.35 -5.08
C VAL A 50 19.16 -20.37 -4.69
N CYS A 51 18.53 -21.53 -4.87
CA CYS A 51 17.16 -21.81 -4.41
C CYS A 51 17.24 -22.65 -3.13
N TYR A 52 16.93 -22.07 -1.97
CA TYR A 52 17.09 -22.79 -0.70
C TYR A 52 15.93 -23.72 -0.38
N SER A 53 14.68 -23.24 -0.47
CA SER A 53 13.49 -24.02 -0.09
C SER A 53 12.86 -24.80 -1.25
N SER A 54 13.47 -24.80 -2.44
CA SER A 54 12.95 -25.45 -3.65
C SER A 54 14.07 -25.94 -4.57
N SER A 55 13.76 -26.91 -5.43
CA SER A 55 14.67 -27.38 -6.48
C SER A 55 14.86 -26.38 -7.63
N ASN A 56 13.95 -25.41 -7.76
CA ASN A 56 14.02 -24.32 -8.73
C ASN A 56 13.27 -23.07 -8.22
N CYS A 57 13.62 -21.90 -8.76
CA CYS A 57 13.04 -20.60 -8.42
C CYS A 57 12.32 -20.02 -9.62
N ASN A 58 11.24 -20.68 -10.04
CA ASN A 58 10.52 -20.33 -11.26
C ASN A 58 9.27 -19.47 -11.01
N ASP A 59 8.76 -19.44 -9.78
CA ASP A 59 7.56 -18.70 -9.39
C ASP A 59 7.87 -17.21 -9.19
N ASN A 60 6.79 -16.44 -9.10
CA ASN A 60 6.85 -15.01 -8.84
C ASN A 60 7.16 -14.73 -7.37
N VAL A 61 7.85 -13.62 -7.14
CA VAL A 61 8.00 -13.01 -5.81
C VAL A 61 6.97 -11.91 -5.64
N ALA A 62 6.58 -11.58 -4.40
CA ALA A 62 5.58 -10.55 -4.14
C ALA A 62 6.24 -9.30 -3.55
N PHE A 63 6.09 -8.17 -4.25
CA PHE A 63 6.44 -6.84 -3.77
C PHE A 63 5.31 -6.27 -2.92
N LEU A 64 5.68 -5.73 -1.76
CA LEU A 64 4.78 -5.13 -0.78
C LEU A 64 5.20 -3.68 -0.59
N ALA A 65 4.23 -2.79 -0.47
CA ALA A 65 4.49 -1.38 -0.26
C ALA A 65 3.38 -0.70 0.53
N SER A 66 3.72 0.29 1.35
CA SER A 66 2.77 0.98 2.23
C SER A 66 1.71 1.79 1.49
N TRP A 67 1.94 2.14 0.23
CA TRP A 67 0.95 2.81 -0.63
C TRP A 67 -0.05 1.85 -1.30
N LEU A 68 0.17 0.54 -1.21
CA LEU A 68 -0.78 -0.45 -1.72
C LEU A 68 -1.91 -0.67 -0.70
N PRO A 69 -3.11 -1.06 -1.15
CA PRO A 69 -4.17 -1.45 -0.23
C PRO A 69 -3.73 -2.58 0.70
N THR A 70 -4.20 -2.56 1.94
CA THR A 70 -3.82 -3.56 2.96
C THR A 70 -4.05 -4.98 2.48
N GLY A 71 -3.03 -5.83 2.65
CA GLY A 71 -3.06 -7.23 2.23
C GLY A 71 -2.81 -7.45 0.73
N GLN A 72 -2.54 -6.39 -0.05
CA GLN A 72 -2.16 -6.51 -1.44
C GLN A 72 -0.63 -6.51 -1.61
N GLY A 73 -0.19 -7.33 -2.54
CA GLY A 73 1.16 -7.32 -3.07
C GLY A 73 1.13 -7.43 -4.58
N ILE A 74 2.20 -7.00 -5.23
CA ILE A 74 2.34 -7.07 -6.68
C ILE A 74 3.33 -8.18 -7.01
N LEU A 75 2.91 -9.10 -7.87
CA LEU A 75 3.77 -10.17 -8.33
C LEU A 75 4.81 -9.60 -9.31
N LEU A 76 6.08 -9.70 -8.94
CA LEU A 76 7.17 -9.41 -9.86
C LEU A 76 7.40 -10.65 -10.71
N GLN A 77 7.56 -10.44 -12.02
CA GLN A 77 7.78 -11.51 -12.97
C GLN A 77 9.25 -11.81 -13.07
N ARG A 78 9.58 -13.09 -13.19
CA ARG A 78 10.96 -13.51 -13.37
C ARG A 78 11.47 -13.04 -14.73
N LEU A 79 12.62 -12.36 -14.73
CA LEU A 79 13.29 -11.95 -15.96
C LEU A 79 14.19 -13.08 -16.48
N SER A 80 15.23 -13.40 -15.70
CA SER A 80 16.17 -14.48 -15.97
C SER A 80 16.98 -14.77 -14.71
N GLY A 81 17.52 -15.98 -14.59
CA GLY A 81 18.33 -16.38 -13.43
C GLY A 81 17.59 -16.16 -12.12
N PHE A 82 18.15 -15.29 -11.27
CA PHE A 82 17.69 -14.98 -9.92
C PHE A 82 17.16 -13.54 -9.80
N ALA A 83 16.62 -13.01 -10.90
CA ALA A 83 16.10 -11.64 -10.99
C ALA A 83 14.63 -11.60 -11.40
N TRP A 84 13.88 -10.71 -10.75
CA TRP A 84 12.48 -10.40 -11.04
C TRP A 84 12.30 -8.91 -11.24
N ARG A 85 11.30 -8.54 -12.04
CA ARG A 85 10.93 -7.16 -12.30
C ARG A 85 9.43 -7.02 -12.46
N GLY A 86 8.91 -5.86 -12.08
CA GLY A 86 7.55 -5.43 -12.34
C GLY A 86 7.47 -3.91 -12.48
N VAL A 87 6.36 -3.43 -13.04
CA VAL A 87 6.02 -2.01 -13.06
C VAL A 87 4.81 -1.81 -12.14
N ILE A 88 4.94 -0.89 -11.21
CA ILE A 88 3.92 -0.51 -10.25
C ILE A 88 3.28 0.77 -10.76
N HIS A 89 1.98 0.72 -11.00
CA HIS A 89 1.24 1.86 -11.54
C HIS A 89 0.63 2.71 -10.43
N ASN A 90 0.41 3.99 -10.74
CA ASN A 90 -0.31 4.92 -9.87
C ASN A 90 0.34 5.12 -8.49
N VAL A 91 1.67 5.16 -8.44
CA VAL A 91 2.42 5.41 -7.20
C VAL A 91 2.38 6.90 -6.89
N PRO A 92 1.91 7.34 -5.71
CA PRO A 92 1.94 8.75 -5.36
C PRO A 92 3.37 9.24 -5.17
N VAL A 93 3.65 10.45 -5.65
CA VAL A 93 4.95 11.13 -5.49
C VAL A 93 5.04 11.73 -4.09
N ASN A 94 6.14 11.46 -3.38
CA ASN A 94 6.44 12.05 -2.07
C ASN A 94 7.85 12.66 -1.98
N TYR A 95 8.58 12.77 -3.10
CA TYR A 95 9.85 13.48 -3.24
C TYR A 95 9.69 14.84 -3.97
N PRO A 96 10.40 15.94 -3.58
CA PRO A 96 11.29 16.04 -2.42
C PRO A 96 10.54 15.73 -1.12
N PRO A 97 11.21 15.23 -0.05
CA PRO A 97 10.55 14.71 1.14
C PRO A 97 9.55 15.72 1.73
N LYS A 98 8.26 15.45 1.57
CA LYS A 98 7.16 16.23 2.14
C LYS A 98 6.44 15.49 3.26
N ASP A 99 6.40 14.16 3.15
CA ASP A 99 5.75 13.23 4.05
C ASP A 99 6.74 12.15 4.51
N ASP A 100 6.26 11.16 5.26
CA ASP A 100 7.05 9.99 5.62
C ASP A 100 7.47 9.20 4.37
N PRO A 101 8.66 8.56 4.40
CA PRO A 101 9.07 7.68 3.32
C PRO A 101 8.13 6.48 3.25
N TYR A 102 8.01 5.90 2.06
CA TYR A 102 7.26 4.67 1.91
C TYR A 102 8.03 3.49 2.47
N VAL A 103 7.29 2.54 3.03
CA VAL A 103 7.83 1.26 3.51
C VAL A 103 7.61 0.23 2.42
N VAL A 104 8.67 -0.42 1.97
CA VAL A 104 8.64 -1.45 0.95
C VAL A 104 9.26 -2.74 1.44
N ALA A 105 8.75 -3.87 0.99
CA ALA A 105 9.27 -5.19 1.33
C ALA A 105 9.09 -6.15 0.16
N ILE A 106 9.78 -7.29 0.23
CA ILE A 106 9.66 -8.36 -0.75
C ILE A 106 9.45 -9.68 -0.02
N TYR A 107 8.39 -10.38 -0.41
CA TYR A 107 8.19 -11.77 -0.03
C TYR A 107 8.78 -12.68 -1.10
N ASP A 108 9.86 -13.35 -0.72
CA ASP A 108 10.51 -14.38 -1.51
C ASP A 108 10.25 -15.76 -0.87
N PRO A 109 9.42 -16.62 -1.49
CA PRO A 109 9.12 -17.94 -0.92
C PRO A 109 10.36 -18.85 -0.86
N TYR A 110 11.41 -18.55 -1.62
CA TYR A 110 12.59 -19.40 -1.77
C TYR A 110 13.63 -19.21 -0.67
N LEU A 111 13.56 -18.08 0.05
CA LEU A 111 14.50 -17.71 1.10
C LEU A 111 13.87 -17.72 2.50
N ARG A 112 12.59 -18.08 2.60
CA ARG A 112 11.87 -18.15 3.86
C ARG A 112 12.58 -19.10 4.83
N ASP A 113 12.69 -18.68 6.09
CA ASP A 113 13.30 -19.45 7.18
C ASP A 113 14.79 -19.79 6.96
N THR A 114 15.48 -19.00 6.13
CA THR A 114 16.94 -19.10 5.88
C THR A 114 17.68 -17.88 6.44
N GLU A 115 19.00 -18.00 6.63
CA GLU A 115 19.86 -16.87 6.99
C GLU A 115 19.80 -15.71 5.97
N PHE A 116 19.40 -16.00 4.73
CA PHE A 116 19.25 -15.03 3.65
C PHE A 116 17.86 -14.41 3.56
N GLY A 117 16.88 -14.95 4.30
CA GLY A 117 15.50 -14.48 4.33
C GLY A 117 15.32 -13.16 5.07
N GLY A 118 16.22 -12.83 6.01
CA GLY A 118 16.19 -11.57 6.77
C GLY A 118 16.93 -10.40 6.12
N ILE A 119 17.36 -10.52 4.85
CA ILE A 119 18.10 -9.50 4.10
C ILE A 119 17.52 -9.35 2.68
N THR A 120 16.20 -9.49 2.54
CA THR A 120 15.52 -9.49 1.24
C THR A 120 15.22 -8.08 0.73
N ALA A 121 14.91 -7.11 1.60
CA ALA A 121 14.69 -5.73 1.20
C ALA A 121 15.99 -5.06 0.76
N GLY A 122 17.14 -5.46 1.30
CA GLY A 122 18.46 -5.03 0.81
C GLY A 122 18.79 -5.42 -0.63
N ARG A 123 17.94 -6.24 -1.27
CA ARG A 123 18.09 -6.68 -2.66
C ARG A 123 17.06 -6.05 -3.60
N LEU A 124 16.23 -5.14 -3.08
CA LEU A 124 15.28 -4.38 -3.87
C LEU A 124 15.95 -3.19 -4.56
N ILE A 125 15.50 -2.96 -5.79
CA ILE A 125 15.80 -1.75 -6.54
C ILE A 125 14.45 -1.12 -6.89
N VAL A 126 14.19 0.09 -6.39
CA VAL A 126 12.91 0.78 -6.61
C VAL A 126 13.18 2.05 -7.39
N GLY A 127 12.57 2.18 -8.57
CA GLY A 127 12.80 3.33 -9.45
C GLY A 127 14.27 3.48 -9.86
N GLY A 128 15.05 2.39 -9.90
CA GLY A 128 16.49 2.42 -10.17
C GLY A 128 17.39 2.68 -8.96
N GLN A 129 16.83 2.94 -7.77
CA GLN A 129 17.57 3.15 -6.53
C GLN A 129 17.78 1.85 -5.76
N ASN A 130 19.03 1.53 -5.43
CA ASN A 130 19.35 0.49 -4.45
C ASN A 130 19.03 1.02 -3.05
N LEU A 131 18.19 0.30 -2.32
CA LEU A 131 17.77 0.72 -0.99
C LEU A 131 18.90 0.49 0.02
N THR A 132 19.07 1.40 0.97
CA THR A 132 20.16 1.32 1.98
C THR A 132 19.70 1.57 3.41
N ASP A 133 18.48 2.05 3.60
CA ASP A 133 17.89 2.27 4.93
C ASP A 133 16.80 1.22 5.17
N PHE A 134 16.98 0.44 6.23
CA PHE A 134 16.23 -0.77 6.51
C PHE A 134 15.67 -0.76 7.92
N THR A 135 14.43 -1.23 8.06
CA THR A 135 13.84 -1.56 9.34
C THR A 135 13.51 -3.05 9.39
N VAL A 136 13.98 -3.70 10.46
CA VAL A 136 13.57 -5.05 10.82
C VAL A 136 12.33 -4.92 11.69
N LEU A 137 11.17 -5.25 11.13
CA LEU A 137 9.95 -5.45 11.91
C LEU A 137 10.05 -6.84 12.56
N ASP A 138 10.76 -6.91 13.69
CA ASP A 138 10.77 -7.99 14.68
C ASP A 138 10.80 -9.46 14.17
N THR A 139 11.90 -9.92 13.55
CA THR A 139 12.74 -11.08 13.96
C THR A 139 13.80 -11.42 12.92
N ALA A 140 15.02 -11.71 13.37
CA ALA A 140 16.09 -12.24 12.51
C ALA A 140 15.64 -13.55 11.83
N GLY A 141 15.82 -13.65 10.50
CA GLY A 141 15.44 -14.83 9.71
C GLY A 141 14.01 -14.83 9.17
N THR A 142 13.23 -13.76 9.39
CA THR A 142 11.91 -13.60 8.78
C THR A 142 11.95 -12.76 7.49
N PRO A 143 11.09 -13.03 6.49
CA PRO A 143 11.00 -12.24 5.25
C PRO A 143 10.40 -10.84 5.46
N HIS A 144 10.38 -10.34 6.69
CA HIS A 144 9.77 -9.07 7.10
C HIS A 144 10.77 -7.91 7.18
N GLU A 145 11.98 -8.09 6.64
CA GLU A 145 12.84 -6.94 6.38
C GLU A 145 12.13 -5.99 5.42
N SER A 146 12.13 -4.71 5.78
CA SER A 146 11.55 -3.64 4.98
C SER A 146 12.58 -2.53 4.79
N ALA A 147 12.43 -1.78 3.72
CA ALA A 147 13.25 -0.63 3.41
C ALA A 147 12.40 0.62 3.25
N PHE A 148 13.02 1.77 3.42
CA PHE A 148 12.39 3.06 3.18
C PHE A 148 12.76 3.63 1.82
N VAL A 149 11.82 4.29 1.16
CA VAL A 149 12.04 4.93 -0.13
C VAL A 149 11.11 6.13 -0.35
N TYR A 150 11.64 7.20 -0.94
CA TYR A 150 10.87 8.29 -1.52
C TYR A 150 10.76 8.11 -3.04
N ILE A 151 9.67 8.56 -3.66
CA ILE A 151 9.44 8.47 -5.10
C ILE A 151 9.27 9.88 -5.67
N ASP A 152 10.03 10.19 -6.71
CA ASP A 152 9.94 11.47 -7.42
C ASP A 152 8.99 11.45 -8.63
N GLU A 153 8.84 12.63 -9.24
CA GLU A 153 7.96 12.84 -10.40
C GLU A 153 8.38 12.07 -11.66
N ASN A 154 9.59 11.53 -11.72
CA ASN A 154 10.08 10.68 -12.80
C ASN A 154 9.93 9.18 -12.48
N GLY A 155 9.37 8.83 -11.31
CA GLY A 155 9.30 7.46 -10.82
C GLY A 155 10.64 6.93 -10.31
N PHE A 156 11.63 7.79 -10.08
CA PHE A 156 12.92 7.42 -9.51
C PHE A 156 12.83 7.35 -7.99
N GLY A 157 13.47 6.34 -7.40
CA GLY A 157 13.51 6.14 -5.96
C GLY A 157 14.62 6.96 -5.29
N HIS A 158 14.42 7.40 -4.05
CA HIS A 158 15.43 8.10 -3.27
C HIS A 158 15.47 7.51 -1.86
N ASN A 159 16.67 7.16 -1.38
CA ASN A 159 16.82 6.73 0.00
C ASN A 159 16.57 7.92 0.95
N PRO A 160 15.97 7.70 2.13
CA PRO A 160 16.04 8.67 3.22
C PRO A 160 17.52 8.93 3.54
N SER A 161 17.89 10.21 3.64
CA SER A 161 19.24 10.66 3.96
C SER A 161 19.57 10.56 5.44
#